data_AF-A0A0J7KHF5-F1
#
_entry.id   AF-A0A0J7KHF5-F1
#
_cell.length_a   1.000
_cell.length_b   1.000
_cell.length_c   1.000
_cell.angle_alpha   90.00
_cell.angle_beta   90.00
_cell.angle_gamma   90.00
#
_symmetry.space_group_name_H-M   'P 1'
#
loop_
_entity.id
_entity.type
_entity.pdbx_description
1 polymer ?
#
loop_
_entity_poly.entity_id
_entity_poly.type
_entity_poly.pdbx_seq_one_letter_code
_entity_poly.pdbx_strand_id
1 'polypeptide(L)'
;MWLRSYGKVVYVFTLVPVFGTLVLCTKLLGLTPPGSINQLFPATVWSEFFINGKSWVAASNEVFLTWGLLGAAAMQIAAHNKHKHLLQRDTTLVVVLTFVVLLLGAFLANTCVQILRHHGYIYTTSSFERISGYTFMRHANKPAPSGYSSTPERFMSHASFLLGQRVIRPGVDTSIESGYQVLRLATELVPATLALLGTEQVSPFWAVLFYFILILFGIAQQLAIWHCVITGIMAINTKMMKLWETTITFFSCACAYILGLPMATEA
;
A
#
# COMPACT_ATOMS: atom_id res chain seq x y z
N MET A 1 -27.29 -13.37 -8.68
CA MET A 1 -27.47 -13.58 -7.22
C MET A 1 -26.24 -13.11 -6.44
N TRP A 2 -25.03 -13.36 -6.96
CA TRP A 2 -23.75 -12.88 -6.40
C TRP A 2 -23.68 -11.37 -6.14
N LEU A 3 -23.96 -10.52 -7.14
CA LEU A 3 -23.88 -9.05 -7.04
C LEU A 3 -24.69 -8.41 -5.89
N ARG A 4 -25.85 -8.97 -5.53
CA ARG A 4 -26.74 -8.38 -4.51
C ARG A 4 -26.30 -8.68 -3.08
N SER A 5 -25.60 -9.81 -2.86
CA SER A 5 -24.95 -10.13 -1.58
C SER A 5 -23.58 -9.45 -1.50
N TYR A 6 -22.83 -9.45 -2.61
CA TYR A 6 -21.54 -8.81 -2.78
C TYR A 6 -21.55 -7.33 -2.38
N GLY A 7 -22.53 -6.55 -2.85
CA GLY A 7 -22.61 -5.13 -2.51
C GLY A 7 -22.66 -4.87 -1.00
N LYS A 8 -23.40 -5.68 -0.22
CA LYS A 8 -23.48 -5.53 1.24
C LYS A 8 -22.16 -5.83 1.94
N VAL A 9 -21.47 -6.86 1.46
CA VAL A 9 -20.20 -7.32 2.02
C VAL A 9 -19.07 -6.32 1.70
N VAL A 10 -19.07 -5.73 0.51
CA VAL A 10 -18.09 -4.71 0.11
C VAL A 10 -18.18 -3.46 0.99
N TYR A 11 -19.37 -3.01 1.39
CA TYR A 11 -19.48 -1.89 2.32
C TYR A 11 -18.74 -2.14 3.63
N VAL A 12 -18.85 -3.35 4.20
CA VAL A 12 -18.12 -3.71 5.42
C VAL A 12 -16.62 -3.74 5.15
N PHE A 13 -16.18 -4.35 4.05
CA PHE A 13 -14.77 -4.42 3.67
C PHE A 13 -14.14 -3.09 3.27
N THR A 14 -14.92 -2.05 3.01
CA THR A 14 -14.38 -0.69 2.77
C THR A 14 -14.49 0.18 4.00
N LEU A 15 -15.64 0.21 4.68
CA LEU A 15 -15.86 1.10 5.82
C LEU A 15 -15.05 0.68 7.05
N VAL A 16 -14.97 -0.63 7.35
CA VAL A 16 -14.21 -1.12 8.51
C VAL A 16 -12.72 -0.79 8.36
N PRO A 17 -12.06 -1.01 7.21
CA PRO A 17 -10.68 -0.60 7.02
C PRO A 17 -10.47 0.91 7.11
N VAL A 18 -11.29 1.73 6.46
CA VAL A 18 -11.15 3.19 6.49
C VAL A 18 -11.25 3.72 7.93
N PHE A 19 -12.28 3.27 8.67
CA PHE A 19 -12.47 3.66 10.05
C PHE A 19 -11.35 3.10 10.96
N GLY A 20 -10.96 1.84 10.75
CA GLY A 20 -9.88 1.20 11.49
C GLY A 20 -8.55 1.93 11.30
N THR A 21 -8.20 2.35 10.08
CA THR A 21 -6.99 3.13 9.81
C THR A 21 -7.06 4.48 10.51
N LEU A 22 -8.21 5.15 10.50
CA LEU A 22 -8.40 6.41 11.23
C LEU A 22 -8.17 6.23 12.74
N VAL A 23 -8.80 5.22 13.35
CA VAL A 23 -8.63 4.93 14.77
C VAL A 23 -7.16 4.62 15.09
N LEU A 24 -6.48 3.84 14.25
CA LEU A 24 -5.06 3.53 14.41
C LEU A 24 -4.18 4.78 14.30
N CYS A 25 -4.46 5.68 13.34
CA CYS A 25 -3.78 6.97 13.22
C CYS A 25 -3.93 7.82 14.47
N THR A 26 -5.15 7.94 15.00
CA THR A 26 -5.41 8.73 16.22
C THR A 26 -4.69 8.15 17.44
N LYS A 27 -4.63 6.81 17.55
CA LYS A 27 -3.93 6.13 18.64
C LYS A 27 -2.43 6.40 18.59
N LEU A 28 -1.77 6.23 17.44
CA LEU A 28 -0.32 6.45 17.32
C LEU A 28 0.03 7.94 17.42
N LEU A 29 -0.83 8.83 16.92
CA LEU A 29 -0.67 10.26 17.12
C LEU A 29 -0.69 10.63 18.61
N GLY A 30 -1.56 10.00 19.41
CA GLY A 30 -1.61 10.21 20.86
C GLY A 30 -0.35 9.76 21.61
N LEU A 31 0.52 8.96 20.98
CA LEU A 31 1.81 8.53 21.52
C LEU A 31 2.97 9.40 21.01
N THR A 32 2.69 10.35 20.12
CA THR A 32 3.69 11.26 19.56
C THR A 32 3.93 12.42 20.53
N PRO A 33 5.17 12.92 20.69
CA PRO A 33 5.48 14.01 21.62
C PRO A 33 4.69 15.29 21.34
N PRO A 34 4.26 16.03 22.38
CA PRO A 34 3.59 17.32 22.20
C PRO A 34 4.54 18.31 21.51
N GLY A 35 4.14 18.82 20.35
CA GLY A 35 4.93 19.76 19.54
C GLY A 35 5.53 19.20 18.26
N SER A 36 5.52 17.88 18.05
CA SER A 36 6.04 17.24 16.83
C SER A 36 5.06 17.27 15.63
N ILE A 37 3.84 17.79 15.82
CA ILE A 37 2.80 17.85 14.77
C ILE A 37 3.28 18.69 13.57
N ASN A 38 3.98 19.80 13.82
CA ASN A 38 4.53 20.66 12.75
C ASN A 38 5.63 19.97 11.94
N GLN A 39 6.19 18.87 12.44
CA GLN A 39 7.24 18.11 11.81
C GLN A 39 6.74 16.80 11.19
N LEU A 40 5.43 16.55 11.12
CA LEU A 40 4.89 15.29 10.60
C LEU A 40 5.36 14.96 9.17
N PHE A 41 5.62 15.96 8.32
CA PHE A 41 6.15 15.75 6.97
C PHE A 41 7.55 16.37 6.81
N PRO A 42 8.58 15.84 7.49
CA PRO A 42 9.88 16.51 7.61
C PRO A 42 10.71 16.43 6.31
N ALA A 43 10.36 15.51 5.41
CA ALA A 43 11.08 15.31 4.15
C ALA A 43 10.55 16.18 3.00
N THR A 44 9.38 16.81 3.16
CA THR A 44 8.74 17.57 2.08
C THR A 44 9.28 19.00 2.03
N VAL A 45 10.03 19.32 0.97
CA VAL A 45 10.47 20.69 0.67
C VAL A 45 9.52 21.30 -0.34
N TRP A 46 8.51 22.02 0.16
CA TRP A 46 7.41 22.56 -0.66
C TRP A 46 7.86 23.51 -1.77
N SER A 47 8.93 24.28 -1.57
CA SER A 47 9.45 25.23 -2.55
C SER A 47 10.02 24.55 -3.80
N GLU A 48 10.65 23.39 -3.65
CA GLU A 48 11.27 22.63 -4.74
C GLU A 48 10.32 21.59 -5.34
N PHE A 49 9.27 21.23 -4.60
CA PHE A 49 8.39 20.10 -4.92
C PHE A 49 7.77 20.19 -6.32
N PHE A 50 7.27 21.38 -6.69
CA PHE A 50 6.59 21.59 -7.99
C PHE A 50 7.54 21.80 -9.17
N ILE A 51 8.79 22.19 -8.90
CA ILE A 51 9.81 22.45 -9.93
C ILE A 51 10.52 21.13 -10.30
N ASN A 52 10.61 20.20 -9.36
CA ASN A 52 11.30 18.94 -9.57
C ASN A 52 10.51 17.99 -10.50
N GLY A 53 11.02 17.78 -11.73
CA GLY A 53 10.44 16.84 -12.68
C GLY A 53 10.30 15.41 -12.15
N LYS A 54 11.18 14.97 -11.23
CA LYS A 54 11.08 13.63 -10.61
C LYS A 54 9.83 13.50 -9.74
N SER A 55 9.37 14.57 -9.10
CA SER A 55 8.12 14.57 -8.32
C SER A 55 6.90 14.36 -9.21
N TRP A 56 6.89 14.94 -10.41
CA TRP A 56 5.81 14.74 -11.38
C TRP A 56 5.79 13.33 -11.95
N VAL A 57 6.96 12.74 -12.24
CA VAL A 57 7.06 11.34 -12.68
C VAL A 57 6.55 10.39 -11.60
N ALA A 58 6.95 10.60 -10.34
CA ALA A 58 6.42 9.83 -9.21
C ALA A 58 4.89 9.98 -9.08
N ALA A 59 4.37 11.20 -9.13
CA ALA A 59 2.93 11.45 -9.06
C ALA A 59 2.16 10.76 -10.21
N SER A 60 2.69 10.83 -11.43
CA SER A 60 2.09 10.16 -12.60
C SER A 60 2.06 8.63 -12.43
N ASN A 61 3.13 8.03 -11.92
CA ASN A 61 3.18 6.59 -11.67
C ASN A 61 2.15 6.17 -10.62
N GLU A 62 2.03 6.91 -9.51
CA GLU A 62 1.04 6.61 -8.47
C GLU A 62 -0.40 6.76 -8.98
N VAL A 63 -0.69 7.77 -9.81
CA VAL A 63 -2.00 7.92 -10.47
C VAL A 63 -2.29 6.73 -11.38
N PHE A 64 -1.30 6.28 -12.17
CA PHE A 64 -1.46 5.12 -13.03
C PHE A 64 -1.68 3.83 -12.25
N LEU A 65 -0.94 3.60 -11.16
CA LEU A 65 -1.12 2.43 -10.29
C LEU A 65 -2.46 2.45 -9.55
N THR A 66 -2.94 3.62 -9.15
CA THR A 66 -4.21 3.79 -8.42
C THR A 66 -5.43 3.65 -9.33
N TRP A 67 -5.40 4.30 -10.50
CA TRP A 67 -6.59 4.45 -11.37
C TRP A 67 -6.46 3.74 -12.72
N GLY A 68 -5.26 3.67 -13.27
CA GLY A 68 -4.99 3.13 -14.60
C GLY A 68 -5.03 1.61 -14.62
N LEU A 69 -4.31 0.95 -13.71
CA LEU A 69 -4.11 -0.50 -13.72
C LEU A 69 -5.44 -1.29 -13.69
N LEU A 70 -6.38 -0.85 -12.86
CA LEU A 70 -7.70 -1.49 -12.71
C LEU A 70 -8.83 -0.69 -13.38
N GLY A 71 -8.49 0.23 -14.29
CA GLY A 71 -9.47 1.06 -15.00
C GLY A 71 -10.47 0.23 -15.81
N ALA A 72 -10.02 -0.87 -16.42
CA ALA A 72 -10.89 -1.80 -17.15
C ALA A 72 -11.95 -2.46 -16.26
N ALA A 73 -11.57 -2.85 -15.04
CA ALA A 73 -12.51 -3.39 -14.05
C ALA A 73 -13.54 -2.34 -13.65
N ALA A 74 -13.11 -1.10 -13.41
CA ALA A 74 -14.02 0.01 -13.10
C ALA A 74 -15.01 0.29 -14.25
N MET A 75 -14.54 0.29 -15.51
CA MET A 75 -15.40 0.46 -16.69
C MET A 75 -16.45 -0.66 -16.79
N GLN A 76 -16.04 -1.91 -16.59
CA GLN A 76 -16.93 -3.07 -16.63
C GLN A 76 -18.00 -3.04 -15.53
N ILE A 77 -17.64 -2.61 -14.32
CA ILE A 77 -18.60 -2.41 -13.22
C ILE A 77 -19.58 -1.27 -13.58
N ALA A 78 -19.07 -0.15 -14.09
CA ALA A 78 -19.90 1.00 -14.47
C ALA A 78 -20.88 0.66 -15.63
N ALA A 79 -20.53 -0.24 -16.53
CA ALA A 79 -21.38 -0.68 -17.63
C ALA A 79 -22.68 -1.37 -17.17
N HIS A 80 -22.71 -1.90 -15.94
CA HIS A 80 -23.91 -2.52 -15.35
C HIS A 80 -24.87 -1.52 -14.69
N ASN A 81 -24.51 -0.22 -14.64
CA ASN A 81 -25.37 0.82 -14.09
C ASN A 81 -26.57 1.11 -15.00
N LYS A 82 -27.67 1.60 -14.39
CA LYS A 82 -28.83 2.08 -15.14
C LYS A 82 -28.44 3.27 -16.02
N HIS A 83 -28.96 3.34 -17.25
CA HIS A 83 -28.61 4.40 -18.22
C HIS A 83 -28.81 5.84 -17.75
N LYS A 84 -29.68 6.11 -16.76
CA LYS A 84 -29.92 7.44 -16.19
C LYS A 84 -29.26 7.67 -14.82
N HIS A 85 -28.37 6.77 -14.39
CA HIS A 85 -27.66 6.92 -13.12
C HIS A 85 -26.61 8.03 -13.19
N LEU A 86 -26.55 8.87 -12.16
CA LEU A 86 -25.60 9.98 -12.07
C LEU A 86 -24.21 9.47 -11.69
N LEU A 87 -23.44 9.03 -12.68
CA LEU A 87 -22.07 8.51 -12.49
C LEU A 87 -21.15 9.53 -11.81
N GLN A 88 -21.31 10.83 -12.09
CA GLN A 88 -20.48 11.89 -11.53
C GLN A 88 -20.45 11.84 -9.99
N ARG A 89 -21.60 11.66 -9.34
CA ARG A 89 -21.69 11.61 -7.88
C ARG A 89 -20.93 10.41 -7.31
N ASP A 90 -21.07 9.26 -7.93
CA ASP A 90 -20.40 8.03 -7.48
C ASP A 90 -18.89 8.14 -7.68
N THR A 91 -18.47 8.63 -8.84
CA THR A 91 -17.05 8.87 -9.14
C THR A 91 -16.44 9.86 -8.16
N THR A 92 -17.12 10.98 -7.86
CA THR A 92 -16.64 11.94 -6.87
C THR A 92 -16.50 11.31 -5.48
N LEU A 93 -17.46 10.47 -5.05
CA LEU A 93 -17.37 9.76 -3.77
C LEU A 93 -16.16 8.83 -3.74
N VAL A 94 -15.97 8.02 -4.79
CA VAL A 94 -14.83 7.10 -4.90
C VAL A 94 -13.51 7.87 -4.84
N VAL A 95 -13.40 8.96 -5.60
CA VAL A 95 -12.20 9.82 -5.59
C VAL A 95 -11.92 10.38 -4.21
N VAL A 96 -12.92 10.96 -3.53
CA VAL A 96 -12.76 11.52 -2.18
C VAL A 96 -12.34 10.43 -1.19
N LEU A 97 -12.98 9.26 -1.23
CA LEU A 97 -12.66 8.15 -0.33
C LEU A 97 -11.23 7.64 -0.54
N THR A 98 -10.80 7.50 -1.80
CA THR A 98 -9.42 7.10 -2.13
C THR A 98 -8.42 8.12 -1.58
N PHE A 99 -8.67 9.42 -1.76
CA PHE A 99 -7.80 10.46 -1.18
C PHE A 99 -7.75 10.37 0.35
N VAL A 100 -8.88 10.15 1.04
CA VAL A 100 -8.90 9.98 2.49
C VAL A 100 -8.03 8.80 2.93
N VAL A 101 -8.15 7.65 2.27
CA VAL A 101 -7.34 6.46 2.61
C VAL A 101 -5.85 6.70 2.37
N LEU A 102 -5.49 7.32 1.24
CA LEU A 102 -4.09 7.65 0.93
C LEU A 102 -3.50 8.64 1.93
N LEU A 103 -4.26 9.67 2.31
CA LEU A 103 -3.85 10.64 3.32
C LEU A 103 -3.69 9.99 4.70
N LEU A 104 -4.61 9.11 5.09
CA LEU A 104 -4.50 8.35 6.34
C LEU A 104 -3.27 7.43 6.34
N GLY A 105 -2.99 6.74 5.22
CA GLY A 105 -1.80 5.91 5.08
C GLY A 105 -0.49 6.71 5.17
N ALA A 106 -0.43 7.86 4.49
CA ALA A 106 0.72 8.77 4.57
C ALA A 106 0.89 9.33 6.00
N PHE A 107 -0.20 9.73 6.63
CA PHE A 107 -0.19 10.21 8.01
C PHE A 107 0.32 9.14 8.97
N LEU A 108 -0.21 7.92 8.86
CA LEU A 108 0.21 6.77 9.64
C LEU A 108 1.73 6.53 9.51
N ALA A 109 2.23 6.43 8.28
CA ALA A 109 3.65 6.22 8.03
C ALA A 109 4.51 7.29 8.71
N ASN A 110 4.13 8.55 8.56
CA ASN A 110 4.87 9.67 9.13
C ASN A 110 4.82 9.70 10.66
N THR A 111 3.69 9.36 11.28
CA THR A 111 3.61 9.21 12.74
C THR A 111 4.55 8.12 13.25
N CYS A 112 4.62 6.97 12.58
CA CYS A 112 5.56 5.90 12.90
C CYS A 112 7.01 6.38 12.84
N VAL A 113 7.40 7.07 11.76
CA VAL A 113 8.76 7.64 11.62
C VAL A 113 9.07 8.62 12.75
N GLN A 114 8.11 9.45 13.16
CA GLN A 114 8.31 10.40 14.25
C GLN A 114 8.48 9.72 15.61
N ILE A 115 7.70 8.68 15.90
CA ILE A 115 7.84 7.88 17.12
C ILE A 115 9.22 7.23 17.17
N LEU A 116 9.69 6.65 16.06
CA LEU A 116 11.04 6.06 15.97
C LEU A 116 12.13 7.11 16.25
N ARG A 117 12.03 8.29 15.63
CA ARG A 117 12.97 9.40 15.84
C ARG A 117 13.00 9.88 17.28
N HIS A 118 11.84 9.97 17.93
CA HIS A 118 11.76 10.37 19.33
C HIS A 118 12.55 9.45 20.26
N HIS A 119 12.54 8.14 19.97
CA HIS A 119 13.30 7.14 20.72
C HIS A 119 14.75 6.98 20.24
N GLY A 120 15.26 7.90 19.41
CA GLY A 120 16.65 7.89 18.95
C GLY A 120 16.93 6.95 17.78
N TYR A 121 15.91 6.47 17.07
CA TYR A 121 16.07 5.63 15.88
C TYR A 121 15.88 6.42 14.58
N ILE A 122 16.72 6.10 13.60
CA ILE A 122 16.67 6.66 12.25
C ILE A 122 16.24 5.54 11.32
N TYR A 123 15.10 5.74 10.67
CA TYR A 123 14.58 4.88 9.61
C TYR A 123 15.29 5.21 8.29
N THR A 124 15.82 4.19 7.62
CA THR A 124 16.55 4.31 6.35
C THR A 124 16.07 3.25 5.36
N THR A 125 16.23 3.51 4.07
CA THR A 125 16.06 2.51 3.00
C THR A 125 16.91 1.26 3.24
N SER A 126 16.36 0.08 2.97
CA SER A 126 16.98 -1.25 3.05
C SER A 126 17.06 -1.94 1.67
N SER A 127 17.67 -3.12 1.60
CA SER A 127 17.65 -4.01 0.42
C SER A 127 17.63 -5.47 0.87
N PHE A 128 16.92 -6.34 0.15
CA PHE A 128 16.67 -7.72 0.60
C PHE A 128 17.73 -8.76 0.17
N GLU A 129 18.67 -8.41 -0.70
CA GLU A 129 19.60 -9.38 -1.31
C GLU A 129 20.66 -9.90 -0.33
N ARG A 130 21.02 -9.12 0.68
CA ARG A 130 22.03 -9.47 1.68
C ARG A 130 21.55 -9.13 3.08
N ILE A 131 21.95 -9.95 4.06
CA ILE A 131 21.67 -9.71 5.48
C ILE A 131 22.19 -8.33 5.92
N SER A 132 23.34 -7.89 5.40
CA SER A 132 23.88 -6.55 5.65
C SER A 132 23.04 -5.42 5.03
N GLY A 133 22.39 -5.68 3.90
CA GLY A 133 21.53 -4.73 3.18
C GLY A 133 20.14 -4.59 3.81
N TYR A 134 19.68 -5.61 4.55
CA TYR A 134 18.36 -5.66 5.17
C TYR A 134 18.19 -4.74 6.40
N THR A 135 19.20 -3.92 6.72
CA THR A 135 19.13 -3.00 7.87
C THR A 135 18.33 -1.75 7.52
N PHE A 136 17.06 -1.69 7.93
CA PHE A 136 16.16 -0.54 7.71
C PHE A 136 16.11 0.46 8.88
N MET A 137 16.67 0.10 10.04
CA MET A 137 16.64 0.92 11.24
C MET A 137 18.00 0.97 11.91
N ARG A 138 18.42 2.15 12.35
CA ARG A 138 19.65 2.34 13.13
C ARG A 138 19.43 3.27 14.32
N HIS A 139 20.20 3.05 15.38
CA HIS A 139 20.27 4.01 16.48
C HIS A 139 21.10 5.24 16.05
N ALA A 140 20.66 6.45 16.42
CA ALA A 140 21.26 7.71 15.99
C ALA A 140 22.74 7.83 16.40
N ASN A 141 23.10 7.27 17.57
CA ASN A 141 24.47 7.32 18.09
C ASN A 141 25.45 6.37 17.39
N LYS A 142 24.97 5.40 16.59
CA LYS A 142 25.85 4.50 15.85
C LYS A 142 26.22 5.13 14.50
N PRO A 143 27.50 5.05 14.07
CA PRO A 143 27.91 5.56 12.76
C PRO A 143 27.12 4.88 11.65
N ALA A 144 26.90 5.61 10.55
CA ALA A 144 26.27 5.03 9.37
C ALA A 144 27.15 3.87 8.84
N PRO A 145 26.55 2.75 8.39
CA PRO A 145 27.32 1.63 7.86
C PRO A 145 28.19 2.08 6.68
N SER A 146 29.36 1.46 6.52
CA SER A 146 30.25 1.73 5.38
C SER A 146 29.51 1.52 4.05
N GLY A 147 29.42 2.57 3.21
CA GLY A 147 28.65 2.58 1.96
C GLY A 147 27.30 3.32 2.03
N TYR A 148 26.83 3.69 3.21
CA TYR A 148 25.68 4.61 3.35
C TYR A 148 26.16 6.04 3.12
N SER A 149 25.99 6.53 1.89
CA SER A 149 26.26 7.93 1.56
C SER A 149 25.45 8.85 2.49
N SER A 150 26.01 9.99 2.89
CA SER A 150 25.31 11.07 3.60
C SER A 150 24.16 11.69 2.78
N THR A 151 23.94 11.22 1.55
CA THR A 151 22.90 11.71 0.66
C THR A 151 21.51 11.45 1.24
N PRO A 152 20.69 12.51 1.45
CA PRO A 152 19.30 12.33 1.84
C PRO A 152 18.49 11.52 0.82
N GLU A 153 17.52 10.74 1.29
CA GLU A 153 16.68 9.88 0.42
C GLU A 153 15.99 10.67 -0.71
N ARG A 154 15.68 11.96 -0.49
CA ARG A 154 15.06 12.84 -1.50
C ARG A 154 15.88 12.99 -2.79
N PHE A 155 17.19 12.78 -2.71
CA PHE A 155 18.10 12.91 -3.86
C PHE A 155 18.46 11.55 -4.48
N MET A 156 18.00 10.45 -3.89
CA MET A 156 18.21 9.11 -4.43
C MET A 156 17.34 8.87 -5.67
N SER A 157 17.71 7.89 -6.49
CA SER A 157 16.88 7.49 -7.63
C SER A 157 15.77 6.57 -7.16
N HIS A 158 14.54 6.84 -7.58
CA HIS A 158 13.34 6.10 -7.17
C HIS A 158 12.65 5.52 -8.41
N ALA A 159 12.22 4.27 -8.32
CA ALA A 159 11.34 3.65 -9.31
C ALA A 159 10.20 2.91 -8.61
N SER A 160 8.95 3.26 -8.93
CA SER A 160 7.75 2.58 -8.42
C SER A 160 7.45 1.33 -9.25
N PHE A 161 7.21 0.22 -8.58
CA PHE A 161 6.74 -1.05 -9.13
C PHE A 161 5.39 -1.39 -8.52
N LEU A 162 4.74 -2.44 -9.04
CA LEU A 162 3.41 -2.85 -8.58
C LEU A 162 3.34 -3.20 -7.08
N LEU A 163 4.36 -3.87 -6.55
CA LEU A 163 4.38 -4.35 -5.15
C LEU A 163 5.28 -3.51 -4.23
N GLY A 164 6.06 -2.58 -4.79
CA GLY A 164 7.14 -1.96 -4.05
C GLY A 164 7.84 -0.85 -4.80
N GLN A 165 8.87 -0.29 -4.18
CA GLN A 165 9.67 0.78 -4.72
C GLN A 165 11.14 0.39 -4.69
N ARG A 166 11.87 0.77 -5.72
CA ARG A 166 13.32 0.66 -5.77
C ARG A 166 13.95 2.00 -5.43
N VAL A 167 14.85 2.02 -4.46
CA VAL A 167 15.61 3.21 -4.08
C VAL A 167 17.09 2.93 -4.27
N ILE A 168 17.70 3.57 -5.26
CA ILE A 168 19.12 3.37 -5.60
C ILE A 168 19.94 4.49 -4.96
N ARG A 169 20.90 4.09 -4.14
CA ARG A 169 21.85 5.01 -3.50
C ARG A 169 22.96 5.40 -4.47
N PRO A 170 23.46 6.65 -4.42
CA PRO A 170 24.58 7.05 -5.24
C PRO A 170 25.84 6.22 -4.95
N GLY A 171 26.50 5.72 -6.00
CA GLY A 171 27.77 4.98 -5.89
C GLY A 171 27.64 3.50 -5.50
N VAL A 172 26.42 2.96 -5.38
CA VAL A 172 26.20 1.53 -5.17
C VAL A 172 26.20 0.78 -6.50
N ASP A 173 26.86 -0.37 -6.53
CA ASP A 173 26.83 -1.27 -7.68
C ASP A 173 25.47 -1.98 -7.77
N THR A 174 24.69 -1.62 -8.78
CA THR A 174 23.34 -2.13 -9.00
C THR A 174 23.30 -3.61 -9.38
N SER A 175 24.44 -4.21 -9.72
CA SER A 175 24.55 -5.65 -9.95
C SER A 175 24.53 -6.46 -8.65
N ILE A 176 24.87 -5.82 -7.53
CA ILE A 176 25.01 -6.45 -6.21
C ILE A 176 23.83 -6.11 -5.30
N GLU A 177 23.35 -4.86 -5.32
CA GLU A 177 22.21 -4.40 -4.53
C GLU A 177 21.14 -3.82 -5.44
N SER A 178 19.92 -4.38 -5.38
CA SER A 178 18.83 -3.86 -6.20
C SER A 178 18.23 -2.59 -5.59
N GLY A 179 18.17 -2.48 -4.25
CA GLY A 179 17.46 -1.42 -3.55
C GLY A 179 15.93 -1.58 -3.62
N TYR A 180 15.43 -2.75 -4.05
CA TYR A 180 14.01 -3.04 -4.14
C TYR A 180 13.39 -3.31 -2.76
N GLN A 181 12.25 -2.67 -2.50
CA GLN A 181 11.58 -2.71 -1.20
C GLN A 181 10.09 -2.92 -1.39
N VAL A 182 9.53 -3.95 -0.75
CA VAL A 182 8.12 -4.33 -0.88
C VAL A 182 7.35 -3.90 0.36
N LEU A 183 6.22 -3.22 0.16
CA LEU A 183 5.22 -2.89 1.19
C LEU A 183 5.78 -2.38 2.52
N ARG A 184 6.77 -1.47 2.48
CA ARG A 184 7.55 -0.99 3.64
C ARG A 184 6.73 -0.58 4.85
N LEU A 185 5.56 0.01 4.62
CA LEU A 185 4.64 0.39 5.70
C LEU A 185 4.27 -0.83 6.56
N ALA A 186 3.95 -1.96 5.92
CA ALA A 186 3.44 -3.17 6.57
C ALA A 186 4.53 -4.16 6.99
N THR A 187 5.67 -4.16 6.30
CA THR A 187 6.77 -5.11 6.53
C THR A 187 7.85 -4.56 7.46
N GLU A 188 8.09 -3.25 7.44
CA GLU A 188 9.17 -2.62 8.21
C GLU A 188 8.63 -1.65 9.25
N LEU A 189 7.92 -0.62 8.80
CA LEU A 189 7.72 0.60 9.56
C LEU A 189 6.74 0.42 10.71
N VAL A 190 5.54 -0.10 10.45
CA VAL A 190 4.53 -0.36 11.49
C VAL A 190 5.00 -1.43 12.48
N PRO A 191 5.49 -2.60 12.04
CA PRO A 191 5.98 -3.64 12.95
C PRO A 191 7.10 -3.15 13.86
N ALA A 192 8.07 -2.41 13.30
CA ALA A 192 9.19 -1.93 14.10
C ALA A 192 8.78 -0.83 15.08
N THR A 193 7.81 0.02 14.72
CA THR A 193 7.25 1.02 15.65
C THR A 193 6.51 0.34 16.80
N LEU A 194 5.68 -0.66 16.52
CA LEU A 194 4.95 -1.40 17.55
C LEU A 194 5.88 -2.23 18.44
N ALA A 195 6.91 -2.85 17.86
CA ALA A 195 7.93 -3.58 18.60
C ALA A 195 8.74 -2.67 19.54
N LEU A 196 9.05 -1.45 19.10
CA LEU A 196 9.75 -0.46 19.90
C LEU A 196 8.92 0.02 21.11
N LEU A 197 7.64 0.30 20.90
CA LEU A 197 6.74 0.76 21.98
C LEU A 197 6.48 -0.35 23.01
N GLY A 198 6.57 -1.62 22.58
CA GLY A 198 6.40 -2.78 23.45
C GLY A 198 4.98 -2.97 23.97
N THR A 199 4.77 -4.07 24.69
CA THR A 199 3.44 -4.44 25.24
C THR A 199 2.99 -3.57 26.41
N GLU A 200 3.92 -2.87 27.06
CA GLU A 200 3.66 -1.95 28.18
C GLU A 200 2.91 -0.69 27.72
N GLN A 201 3.23 -0.16 26.54
CA GLN A 201 2.61 1.07 26.02
C GLN A 201 1.50 0.80 25.01
N VAL A 202 1.61 -0.29 24.23
CA VAL A 202 0.67 -0.62 23.16
C VAL A 202 0.30 -2.10 23.23
N SER A 203 -0.99 -2.37 23.39
CA SER A 203 -1.47 -3.75 23.40
C SER A 203 -1.33 -4.41 22.01
N PRO A 204 -1.13 -5.75 21.94
CA PRO A 204 -1.04 -6.48 20.68
C PRO A 204 -2.26 -6.33 19.75
N PHE A 205 -3.40 -5.88 20.29
CA PHE A 205 -4.62 -5.59 19.51
C PHE A 205 -4.35 -4.65 18.33
N TRP A 206 -3.48 -3.65 18.49
CA TRP A 206 -3.20 -2.66 17.45
C TRP A 206 -2.46 -3.25 16.25
N ALA A 207 -1.58 -4.23 16.48
CA ALA A 207 -0.92 -4.98 15.42
C ALA A 207 -1.93 -5.85 14.67
N VAL A 208 -2.80 -6.57 15.40
CA VAL A 208 -3.85 -7.41 14.82
C VAL A 208 -4.81 -6.57 13.99
N LEU A 209 -5.24 -5.41 14.52
CA LEU A 209 -6.12 -4.48 13.81
C LEU A 209 -5.47 -3.99 12.51
N PHE A 210 -4.20 -3.59 12.54
CA PHE A 210 -3.47 -3.14 11.34
C PHE A 210 -3.45 -4.19 10.24
N TYR A 211 -3.04 -5.43 10.55
CA TYR A 211 -2.99 -6.49 9.55
C TYR A 211 -4.38 -6.94 9.10
N PHE A 212 -5.35 -6.94 10.00
CA PHE A 212 -6.74 -7.23 9.65
C PHE A 212 -7.29 -6.21 8.64
N ILE A 213 -7.04 -4.91 8.84
CA ILE A 213 -7.38 -3.84 7.89
C ILE A 213 -6.78 -4.12 6.51
N LEU A 214 -5.49 -4.46 6.43
CA LEU A 214 -4.81 -4.76 5.17
C LEU A 214 -5.42 -5.97 4.47
N ILE A 215 -5.74 -7.03 5.22
CA ILE A 215 -6.41 -8.22 4.68
C ILE A 215 -7.79 -7.86 4.10
N LEU A 216 -8.58 -7.03 4.80
CA LEU A 216 -9.90 -6.62 4.30
C LEU A 216 -9.80 -5.78 3.03
N PHE A 217 -8.86 -4.82 2.95
CA PHE A 217 -8.60 -4.08 1.71
C PHE A 217 -8.17 -5.02 0.57
N GLY A 218 -7.27 -5.96 0.84
CA GLY A 218 -6.81 -6.95 -0.13
C GLY A 218 -7.94 -7.83 -0.65
N ILE A 219 -8.78 -8.36 0.24
CA ILE A 219 -9.95 -9.18 -0.13
C ILE A 219 -10.94 -8.35 -0.96
N ALA A 220 -11.24 -7.10 -0.58
CA ALA A 220 -12.15 -6.23 -1.33
C ALA A 220 -11.67 -6.04 -2.78
N GLN A 221 -10.38 -5.77 -2.96
CA GLN A 221 -9.78 -5.59 -4.28
C GLN A 221 -9.78 -6.89 -5.09
N GLN A 222 -9.37 -8.02 -4.50
CA GLN A 222 -9.36 -9.32 -5.19
C GLN A 222 -10.76 -9.75 -5.62
N LEU A 223 -11.75 -9.54 -4.76
CA LEU A 223 -13.16 -9.79 -5.05
C LEU A 223 -13.65 -8.99 -6.27
N ALA A 224 -13.24 -7.72 -6.41
CA ALA A 224 -13.61 -6.88 -7.55
C ALA A 224 -12.93 -7.31 -8.85
N ILE A 225 -11.63 -7.62 -8.79
CA ILE A 225 -10.85 -8.12 -9.92
C ILE A 225 -11.43 -9.44 -10.42
N TRP A 226 -11.67 -10.39 -9.52
CA TRP A 226 -12.18 -11.71 -9.89
C TRP A 226 -13.56 -11.63 -10.50
N HIS A 227 -14.44 -10.78 -9.97
CA HIS A 227 -15.74 -10.54 -10.58
C HIS A 227 -15.60 -10.09 -12.05
N CYS A 228 -14.67 -9.17 -12.34
CA CYS A 228 -14.45 -8.69 -13.71
C CYS A 228 -13.89 -9.78 -14.63
N VAL A 229 -12.94 -10.58 -14.14
CA VAL A 229 -12.37 -11.72 -14.89
C VAL A 229 -13.46 -12.74 -15.25
N ILE A 230 -14.25 -13.19 -14.26
CA ILE A 230 -15.28 -14.21 -14.47
C ILE A 230 -16.38 -13.70 -15.41
N THR A 231 -16.86 -12.47 -15.19
CA THR A 231 -17.88 -11.88 -16.07
C THR A 231 -17.36 -11.63 -17.49
N GLY A 232 -16.07 -11.30 -17.64
CA GLY A 232 -15.41 -11.18 -18.94
C GLY A 232 -15.35 -12.52 -19.69
N ILE A 233 -14.97 -13.60 -18.99
CA ILE A 233 -14.94 -14.96 -19.56
C ILE A 233 -16.35 -15.40 -19.97
N MET A 234 -17.35 -15.18 -19.13
CA MET A 234 -18.74 -15.55 -19.40
C MET A 234 -19.37 -14.79 -20.58
N ALA A 235 -18.84 -13.62 -20.94
CA ALA A 235 -19.35 -12.83 -22.07
C ALA A 235 -19.10 -13.50 -23.43
N ILE A 236 -18.16 -14.44 -23.53
CA ILE A 236 -17.81 -15.14 -24.78
C ILE A 236 -18.97 -16.05 -25.26
N ASN A 237 -19.61 -16.78 -24.34
CA ASN A 237 -20.82 -17.57 -24.64
C ASN A 237 -21.77 -17.60 -23.45
N THR A 238 -22.58 -16.55 -23.34
CA THR A 238 -23.47 -16.31 -22.19
C THR A 238 -24.47 -17.43 -21.93
N LYS A 239 -24.91 -18.16 -22.97
CA LYS A 239 -25.92 -19.23 -22.83
C LYS A 239 -25.36 -20.49 -22.17
N MET A 240 -24.19 -20.96 -22.61
CA MET A 240 -23.56 -22.15 -22.01
C MET A 240 -22.80 -21.83 -20.71
N MET A 241 -22.07 -20.71 -20.67
CA MET A 241 -21.10 -20.44 -19.61
C MET A 241 -21.74 -20.01 -18.29
N LYS A 242 -23.00 -19.58 -18.30
CA LYS A 242 -23.75 -19.28 -17.08
C LYS A 242 -24.03 -20.53 -16.22
N LEU A 243 -24.15 -21.70 -16.84
CA LEU A 243 -24.30 -22.97 -16.11
C LEU A 243 -22.97 -23.41 -15.46
N TRP A 244 -21.84 -22.92 -15.98
CA TRP A 244 -20.48 -23.29 -15.56
C TRP A 244 -19.80 -22.19 -14.73
N GLU A 245 -20.52 -21.15 -14.29
CA GLU A 245 -19.96 -20.00 -13.56
C GLU A 245 -19.10 -20.40 -12.35
N THR A 246 -19.59 -21.36 -11.55
CA THR A 246 -18.85 -21.90 -10.39
C THR A 246 -17.59 -22.64 -10.80
N THR A 247 -17.69 -23.47 -11.84
CA THR A 247 -16.55 -24.25 -12.38
C THR A 247 -15.48 -23.33 -12.97
N ILE A 248 -15.88 -22.32 -13.75
CA ILE A 248 -14.97 -21.31 -14.31
C ILE A 248 -14.26 -20.55 -13.18
N THR A 249 -14.99 -20.18 -12.13
CA THR A 249 -14.41 -19.50 -10.96
C THR A 249 -13.37 -20.38 -10.27
N PHE A 250 -13.68 -21.65 -10.04
CA PHE A 250 -12.76 -22.60 -9.41
C PHE A 250 -11.48 -22.80 -10.23
N PHE A 251 -11.59 -23.08 -11.53
CA PHE A 251 -10.42 -23.26 -12.39
C PHE A 251 -9.59 -21.99 -12.51
N SER A 252 -10.24 -20.82 -12.61
CA SER A 252 -9.53 -19.55 -12.61
C SER A 252 -8.72 -19.36 -11.32
N CYS A 253 -9.33 -19.60 -10.14
CA CYS A 253 -8.64 -19.52 -8.85
C CYS A 253 -7.46 -20.51 -8.77
N ALA A 254 -7.65 -21.74 -9.24
CA ALA A 254 -6.59 -22.76 -9.25
C ALA A 254 -5.42 -22.34 -10.14
N CYS A 255 -5.68 -21.81 -11.34
CA CYS A 255 -4.65 -21.27 -12.22
C CYS A 255 -3.92 -20.10 -11.56
N ALA A 256 -4.63 -19.17 -10.94
CA ALA A 256 -4.03 -18.03 -10.25
C ALA A 256 -3.15 -18.45 -9.07
N TYR A 257 -3.58 -19.46 -8.31
CA TYR A 257 -2.78 -20.06 -7.24
C TYR A 257 -1.48 -20.65 -7.78
N ILE A 258 -1.54 -21.45 -8.85
CA ILE A 258 -0.36 -22.07 -9.48
C ILE A 258 0.60 -20.99 -10.00
N LEU A 259 0.08 -19.96 -10.68
CA LEU A 259 0.89 -18.84 -11.19
C LEU A 259 1.48 -17.98 -10.07
N GLY A 260 0.89 -18.01 -8.87
CA GLY A 260 1.41 -17.32 -7.68
C GLY A 260 2.51 -18.08 -6.95
N LEU A 261 2.64 -19.40 -7.15
CA LEU A 261 3.66 -20.22 -6.46
C LEU A 261 5.11 -19.74 -6.63
N PRO A 262 5.56 -19.26 -7.82
CA PRO A 262 6.91 -18.74 -7.98
C PRO A 262 7.23 -17.52 -7.10
N MET A 263 6.22 -16.82 -6.59
CA MET A 263 6.42 -15.71 -5.65
C MET A 263 6.67 -16.19 -4.21
N ALA A 264 6.39 -17.45 -3.90
CA ALA A 264 6.57 -18.05 -2.58
C ALA A 264 7.84 -18.91 -2.47
N THR A 265 8.54 -19.12 -3.58
CA THR A 265 9.82 -19.83 -3.60
C THR A 265 10.95 -18.89 -3.21
N GLU A 266 11.94 -19.41 -2.48
CA GLU A 266 13.23 -18.74 -2.32
C GLU A 266 13.89 -18.62 -3.70
N ALA A 267 14.22 -17.39 -4.11
CA ALA A 267 14.83 -17.06 -5.39
C ALA A 267 16.35 -16.93 -5.25
#